data_AF-A0A091SM02-F1
#
_entry.id   AF-A0A091SM02-F1
#
_cell.length_a   1.000
_cell.length_b   1.000
_cell.length_c   1.000
_cell.angle_alpha   90.00
_cell.angle_beta   90.00
_cell.angle_gamma   90.00
#
_symmetry.space_group_name_H-M   'P 1'
#
loop_
_entity.id
_entity.type
_entity.pdbx_description
1 polymer ?
#
loop_
_entity_poly.entity_id
_entity_poly.type
_entity_poly.pdbx_seq_one_letter_code
_entity_poly.pdbx_strand_id
1 'polypeptide(L)'
;DVNSWLVTFGFHLHNAIPGFPVPKFDLTEPSYELVKSQQWEDIPPISGVQQQVARQAKAFLSLGKMAEVQVSRRKSSGEKSWLWFATVKSLIGKGVMLAVNQGKVQTNVLNIANEDCIKVAAVLNNAYYLENLHFTIEGKDTHYFIKTTSPESDLGTLRLTSGRKALENGINVTVSQSTTVVNGRTRRFADVEMQYGALALHVRYGMTLDEEKARILEQARQRALSSAWAREQQRVRDGEEGARLWTEGEKRQLLSAGKVQGYDGYYVLS
;
A
#
# COMPACT_ATOMS: atom_id res chain seq x y z
N ASP A 1 -0.46 -37.93 10.83
CA ASP A 1 0.73 -38.15 11.69
C ASP A 1 0.28 -38.82 13.00
N VAL A 2 1.18 -39.03 13.97
CA VAL A 2 0.84 -39.65 15.28
C VAL A 2 -0.23 -38.86 16.04
N ASN A 3 -0.20 -37.53 15.98
CA ASN A 3 -1.17 -36.67 16.65
C ASN A 3 -2.58 -36.84 16.03
N SER A 4 -2.68 -36.94 14.70
CA SER A 4 -3.96 -37.21 14.03
C SER A 4 -4.59 -38.54 14.49
N TRP A 5 -3.77 -39.58 14.68
CA TRP A 5 -4.23 -40.87 15.20
C TRP A 5 -4.71 -40.75 16.64
N LEU A 6 -3.96 -40.09 17.52
CA LEU A 6 -4.36 -39.87 18.92
C LEU A 6 -5.70 -39.14 19.03
N VAL A 7 -5.91 -38.09 18.22
CA VAL A 7 -7.20 -37.38 18.14
C VAL A 7 -8.33 -38.31 17.69
N THR A 8 -8.08 -39.21 16.73
CA THR A 8 -9.07 -40.19 16.24
C THR A 8 -9.51 -41.15 17.35
N PHE A 9 -8.59 -41.53 18.26
CA PHE A 9 -8.90 -42.36 19.43
C PHE A 9 -9.47 -41.58 20.62
N GLY A 10 -9.77 -40.28 20.45
CA GLY A 10 -10.37 -39.44 21.49
C GLY A 10 -9.37 -38.82 22.47
N PHE A 11 -8.06 -38.90 22.20
CA PHE A 11 -7.06 -38.23 23.03
C PHE A 11 -6.96 -36.74 22.67
N HIS A 12 -7.07 -35.88 23.68
CA HIS A 12 -6.95 -34.43 23.55
C HIS A 12 -5.69 -33.92 24.26
N LEU A 13 -4.53 -34.05 23.60
CA LEU A 13 -3.23 -33.70 24.19
C LEU A 13 -3.11 -32.23 24.61
N HIS A 14 -3.83 -31.31 23.95
CA HIS A 14 -3.89 -29.90 24.33
C HIS A 14 -4.48 -29.65 25.72
N ASN A 15 -5.25 -30.59 26.27
CA ASN A 15 -5.77 -30.49 27.64
C ASN A 15 -4.74 -30.94 28.69
N ALA A 16 -3.74 -31.74 28.30
CA ALA A 16 -2.77 -32.33 29.22
C ALA A 16 -1.38 -31.67 29.11
N ILE A 17 -1.02 -31.18 27.93
CA ILE A 17 0.29 -30.58 27.63
C ILE A 17 0.07 -29.11 27.26
N PRO A 18 0.44 -28.16 28.14
CA PRO A 18 0.36 -26.74 27.83
C PRO A 18 1.13 -26.39 26.55
N GLY A 19 0.53 -25.55 25.70
CA GLY A 19 1.11 -25.13 24.42
C GLY A 19 1.01 -26.16 23.30
N PHE A 20 0.42 -27.34 23.55
CA PHE A 20 0.16 -28.31 22.50
C PHE A 20 -1.00 -27.82 21.59
N PRO A 21 -0.86 -27.88 20.26
CA PRO A 21 -1.82 -27.26 19.35
C PRO A 21 -3.21 -27.91 19.44
N VAL A 22 -4.24 -27.06 19.52
CA VAL A 22 -5.64 -27.50 19.46
C VAL A 22 -5.96 -27.91 18.01
N PRO A 23 -6.49 -29.13 17.78
CA PRO A 23 -6.91 -29.55 16.46
C PRO A 23 -8.03 -28.63 15.93
N LYS A 24 -7.89 -28.16 14.69
CA LYS A 24 -8.90 -27.33 14.01
C LYS A 24 -9.92 -28.24 13.32
N PHE A 25 -11.20 -28.04 13.61
CA PHE A 25 -12.32 -28.79 13.01
C PHE A 25 -13.29 -27.91 12.22
N ASP A 26 -12.94 -26.64 12.00
CA ASP A 26 -13.83 -25.68 11.36
C ASP A 26 -14.07 -26.04 9.89
N LEU A 27 -15.35 -26.05 9.49
CA LEU A 27 -15.78 -26.29 8.11
C LEU A 27 -15.51 -25.08 7.18
N THR A 28 -15.28 -23.91 7.77
CA THR A 28 -15.00 -22.65 7.08
C THR A 28 -13.75 -22.00 7.67
N GLU A 29 -12.93 -21.37 6.84
CA GLU A 29 -11.77 -20.64 7.34
C GLU A 29 -12.21 -19.39 8.11
N PRO A 30 -11.81 -19.23 9.39
CA PRO A 30 -12.14 -18.05 10.18
C PRO A 30 -11.46 -16.78 9.65
N SER A 31 -12.02 -15.61 9.95
CA SER A 31 -11.43 -14.33 9.54
C SER A 31 -10.06 -14.10 10.20
N TYR A 32 -9.22 -13.28 9.56
CA TYR A 32 -7.89 -12.96 10.07
C TYR A 32 -7.93 -12.38 11.50
N GLU A 33 -8.89 -11.50 11.78
CA GLU A 33 -9.06 -10.87 13.09
C GLU A 33 -9.41 -11.90 14.16
N LEU A 34 -10.29 -12.87 13.84
CA LEU A 34 -10.68 -13.93 14.75
C LEU A 34 -9.47 -14.83 15.08
N VAL A 35 -8.71 -15.25 14.07
CA VAL A 35 -7.50 -16.05 14.25
C VAL A 35 -6.48 -15.30 15.13
N LYS A 36 -6.22 -14.02 14.83
CA LYS A 36 -5.28 -13.18 15.59
C LYS A 36 -5.68 -13.01 17.06
N SER A 37 -6.97 -12.90 17.36
CA SER A 37 -7.46 -12.76 18.74
C SER A 37 -7.23 -14.02 19.59
N GLN A 38 -7.27 -15.19 18.97
CA GLN A 38 -7.01 -16.47 19.64
C GLN A 38 -5.51 -16.77 19.75
N GLN A 39 -4.69 -16.22 18.85
CA GLN A 39 -3.25 -16.49 18.73
C GLN A 39 -2.39 -15.27 19.10
N TRP A 40 -2.82 -14.47 20.08
CA TRP A 40 -2.12 -13.23 20.47
C TRP A 40 -0.62 -13.45 20.80
N GLU A 41 -0.24 -14.65 21.26
CA GLU A 41 1.14 -15.01 21.60
C GLU A 41 2.02 -15.45 20.41
N ASP A 42 1.48 -15.60 19.20
CA ASP A 42 2.24 -15.98 17.99
C ASP A 42 2.94 -14.76 17.35
N ILE A 43 3.59 -13.92 18.16
CA ILE A 43 4.48 -12.88 17.66
C ILE A 43 5.76 -13.57 17.17
N PRO A 44 6.19 -13.33 15.90
CA PRO A 44 7.46 -13.87 15.42
C PRO A 44 8.59 -13.48 16.37
N PRO A 45 9.51 -14.41 16.72
CA PRO A 45 10.57 -14.11 17.67
C PRO A 45 11.42 -12.95 17.14
N ILE A 46 11.45 -11.86 17.89
CA ILE A 46 12.18 -10.63 17.55
C ILE A 46 13.65 -10.78 17.94
N SER A 47 13.93 -11.60 18.97
CA SER A 47 15.26 -11.92 19.48
C SER A 47 15.67 -13.37 19.19
N GLY A 48 16.98 -13.59 19.04
CA GLY A 48 17.56 -14.94 18.93
C GLY A 48 17.25 -15.83 20.14
N VAL A 49 17.11 -15.26 21.34
CA VAL A 49 16.70 -16.02 22.54
C VAL A 49 15.27 -16.52 22.39
N GLN A 50 14.35 -15.67 21.95
CA GLN A 50 12.95 -16.06 21.70
C GLN A 50 12.87 -17.15 20.63
N GLN A 51 13.68 -17.03 19.57
CA GLN A 51 13.75 -18.04 18.52
C GLN A 51 14.25 -19.39 19.05
N GLN A 52 15.24 -19.37 19.94
CA GLN A 52 15.77 -20.58 20.57
C GLN A 52 14.75 -21.23 21.50
N VAL A 53 14.03 -20.44 22.29
CA VAL A 53 12.91 -20.93 23.14
C VAL A 53 11.82 -21.55 22.27
N ALA A 54 11.38 -20.88 21.21
CA ALA A 54 10.38 -21.40 20.28
C ALA A 54 10.85 -22.70 19.61
N ARG A 55 12.14 -22.81 19.26
CA ARG A 55 12.73 -24.04 18.71
C ARG A 55 12.71 -25.18 19.72
N GLN A 56 13.07 -24.92 20.98
CA GLN A 56 13.06 -25.93 22.04
C GLN A 56 11.64 -26.38 22.38
N ALA A 57 10.69 -25.44 22.49
CA ALA A 57 9.28 -25.76 22.69
C ALA A 57 8.72 -26.62 21.54
N LYS A 58 9.00 -26.24 20.28
CA LYS A 58 8.59 -27.03 19.11
C LYS A 58 9.22 -28.43 19.09
N ALA A 59 10.49 -28.56 19.48
CA ALA A 59 11.15 -29.86 19.59
C ALA A 59 10.53 -30.72 20.70
N PHE A 60 10.22 -30.12 21.85
CA PHE A 60 9.57 -30.80 22.98
C PHE A 60 8.16 -31.31 22.62
N LEU A 61 7.37 -30.51 21.91
CA LEU A 61 6.01 -30.88 21.48
C LEU A 61 5.98 -31.84 20.28
N SER A 62 7.13 -32.19 19.70
CA SER A 62 7.18 -33.04 18.52
C SER A 62 7.00 -34.52 18.88
N LEU A 63 5.95 -35.14 18.33
CA LEU A 63 5.72 -36.59 18.43
C LEU A 63 6.33 -37.30 17.21
N GLY A 64 6.71 -38.57 17.40
CA GLY A 64 7.54 -39.36 16.47
C GLY A 64 7.21 -39.17 14.98
N LYS A 65 8.26 -39.09 14.16
CA LYS A 65 8.15 -38.95 12.70
C LYS A 65 7.67 -40.27 12.07
N MET A 66 6.37 -40.37 11.78
CA MET A 66 5.91 -41.36 10.80
C MET A 66 6.43 -40.95 9.41
N ALA A 67 6.65 -41.91 8.52
CA ALA A 67 7.07 -41.64 7.15
C ALA A 67 6.08 -40.66 6.50
N GLU A 68 6.55 -39.47 6.17
CA GLU A 68 5.75 -38.41 5.56
C GLU A 68 5.36 -38.89 4.17
N VAL A 69 4.05 -39.07 3.92
CA VAL A 69 3.54 -39.31 2.57
C VAL A 69 3.88 -38.06 1.77
N GLN A 70 4.89 -38.15 0.91
CA GLN A 70 5.28 -37.09 -0.01
C GLN A 70 4.15 -36.94 -1.04
N VAL A 71 3.07 -36.24 -0.69
CA VAL A 71 2.17 -35.68 -1.70
C VAL A 71 3.07 -34.83 -2.60
N SER A 72 3.07 -35.09 -3.90
CA SER A 72 3.93 -34.45 -4.90
C SER A 72 3.58 -32.96 -5.08
N ARG A 73 3.63 -32.19 -4.01
CA ARG A 73 3.59 -30.74 -4.04
C ARG A 73 5.02 -30.32 -4.31
N ARG A 74 5.27 -29.74 -5.48
CA ARG A 74 6.55 -29.07 -5.76
C ARG A 74 6.89 -28.25 -4.52
N LYS A 75 8.01 -28.56 -3.87
CA LYS A 75 8.53 -27.75 -2.76
C LYS A 75 8.59 -26.32 -3.30
N SER A 76 7.76 -25.42 -2.79
CA SER A 76 7.87 -23.99 -3.04
C SER A 76 9.19 -23.55 -2.39
N SER A 77 10.28 -23.69 -3.13
CA SER A 77 11.61 -23.41 -2.64
C SER A 77 11.73 -21.91 -2.42
N GLY A 78 11.73 -21.47 -1.15
CA GLY A 78 12.15 -20.12 -0.77
C GLY A 78 11.25 -18.96 -1.24
N GLU A 79 10.01 -19.23 -1.69
CA GLU A 79 9.06 -18.16 -1.99
C GLU A 79 8.73 -17.40 -0.71
N LYS A 80 8.94 -16.09 -0.74
CA LYS A 80 8.57 -15.20 0.36
C LYS A 80 7.07 -15.30 0.57
N SER A 81 6.61 -15.50 1.80
CA SER A 81 5.19 -15.76 2.12
C SER A 81 4.22 -14.66 1.67
N TRP A 82 4.72 -13.46 1.43
CA TRP A 82 3.96 -12.30 0.93
C TRP A 82 3.96 -12.17 -0.60
N LEU A 83 4.78 -12.95 -1.32
CA LEU A 83 4.87 -12.89 -2.77
C LEU A 83 3.97 -13.95 -3.39
N TRP A 84 2.71 -13.58 -3.66
CA TRP A 84 1.71 -14.48 -4.22
C TRP A 84 1.74 -14.57 -5.75
N PHE A 85 2.35 -13.58 -6.41
CA PHE A 85 2.39 -13.45 -7.86
C PHE A 85 3.80 -13.11 -8.35
N ALA A 86 4.02 -13.27 -9.66
CA ALA A 86 5.27 -12.88 -10.30
C ALA A 86 5.58 -11.40 -10.06
N THR A 87 6.84 -11.08 -9.74
CA THR A 87 7.27 -9.69 -9.55
C THR A 87 7.36 -8.96 -10.89
N VAL A 88 6.75 -7.79 -10.97
CA VAL A 88 7.01 -6.82 -12.05
C VAL A 88 8.32 -6.08 -11.78
N LYS A 89 8.92 -5.48 -12.82
CA LYS A 89 10.07 -4.58 -12.60
C LYS A 89 9.63 -3.42 -11.70
N SER A 90 10.55 -2.91 -10.89
CA SER A 90 10.29 -1.86 -9.90
C SER A 90 10.94 -0.54 -10.34
N LEU A 91 10.35 0.59 -9.94
CA LEU A 91 10.99 1.91 -10.03
C LEU A 91 12.30 1.94 -9.24
N ILE A 92 12.34 1.24 -8.10
CA ILE A 92 13.54 1.01 -7.30
C ILE A 92 14.10 -0.35 -7.68
N GLY A 93 15.05 -0.36 -8.61
CA GLY A 93 15.65 -1.57 -9.16
C GLY A 93 16.82 -2.12 -8.34
N LYS A 94 17.37 -3.23 -8.83
CA LYS A 94 18.57 -3.87 -8.28
C LYS A 94 19.71 -2.85 -8.18
N GLY A 95 20.41 -2.84 -7.06
CA GLY A 95 21.54 -1.93 -6.83
C GLY A 95 21.17 -0.55 -6.29
N VAL A 96 19.89 -0.25 -6.10
CA VAL A 96 19.46 0.97 -5.43
C VAL A 96 18.99 0.64 -4.01
N MET A 97 19.57 1.33 -3.04
CA MET A 97 19.10 1.39 -1.67
C MET A 97 18.15 2.58 -1.53
N LEU A 98 17.01 2.37 -0.89
CA LEU A 98 16.07 3.42 -0.50
C LEU A 98 15.71 3.22 0.96
N ALA A 99 15.83 4.29 1.75
CA ALA A 99 15.43 4.34 3.15
C ALA A 99 14.56 5.56 3.37
N VAL A 100 13.50 5.41 4.16
CA VAL A 100 12.66 6.52 4.62
C VAL A 100 12.78 6.56 6.14
N ASN A 101 13.31 7.65 6.67
CA ASN A 101 13.48 7.85 8.11
C ASN A 101 12.87 9.19 8.51
N GLN A 102 11.85 9.16 9.38
CA GLN A 102 11.09 10.34 9.79
C GLN A 102 10.59 11.15 8.57
N GLY A 103 9.98 10.46 7.61
CA GLY A 103 9.57 11.03 6.32
C GLY A 103 10.71 11.39 5.36
N LYS A 104 11.98 11.52 5.78
CA LYS A 104 13.07 11.89 4.86
C LYS A 104 13.58 10.69 4.08
N VAL A 105 13.66 10.83 2.77
CA VAL A 105 14.16 9.81 1.85
C VAL A 105 15.67 9.93 1.68
N GLN A 106 16.37 8.83 1.87
CA GLN A 106 17.79 8.67 1.55
C GLN A 106 17.94 7.55 0.53
N THR A 107 18.73 7.81 -0.51
CA THR A 107 19.04 6.80 -1.53
C THR A 107 20.55 6.62 -1.63
N ASN A 108 20.96 5.39 -1.91
CA ASN A 108 22.34 5.08 -2.26
C ASN A 108 22.35 4.12 -3.45
N VAL A 109 23.33 4.26 -4.33
CA VAL A 109 23.40 3.55 -5.60
C VAL A 109 24.70 2.74 -5.65
N LEU A 110 24.57 1.46 -5.95
CA LEU A 110 25.69 0.54 -6.18
C LEU A 110 26.02 0.45 -7.67
N ASN A 111 27.26 0.07 -8.00
CA ASN A 111 27.75 -0.01 -9.39
C ASN A 111 26.97 -0.96 -10.31
N ILE A 112 26.16 -1.86 -9.73
CA ILE A 112 25.30 -2.78 -10.48
C ILE A 112 23.94 -2.17 -10.87
N ALA A 113 23.66 -0.93 -10.46
CA ALA A 113 22.39 -0.28 -10.73
C ALA A 113 22.25 0.15 -12.19
N ASN A 114 21.04 -0.03 -12.73
CA ASN A 114 20.68 0.45 -14.06
C ASN A 114 20.56 1.98 -14.05
N GLU A 115 21.05 2.66 -15.10
CA GLU A 115 21.01 4.11 -15.28
C GLU A 115 19.64 4.73 -14.98
N ASP A 116 18.55 4.10 -15.40
CA ASP A 116 17.19 4.60 -15.15
C ASP A 116 16.81 4.54 -13.67
N CYS A 117 17.23 3.48 -12.97
CA CYS A 117 17.08 3.39 -11.52
C CYS A 117 17.98 4.41 -10.80
N ILE A 118 19.15 4.74 -11.35
CA ILE A 118 20.02 5.82 -10.83
C ILE A 118 19.30 7.16 -10.94
N LYS A 119 18.67 7.45 -12.10
CA LYS A 119 17.87 8.66 -12.30
C LYS A 119 16.72 8.76 -11.30
N VAL A 120 15.93 7.69 -11.13
CA VAL A 120 14.84 7.64 -10.14
C VAL A 120 15.36 7.85 -8.72
N ALA A 121 16.47 7.19 -8.35
CA ALA A 121 17.08 7.34 -7.04
C ALA A 121 17.52 8.79 -6.78
N ALA A 122 18.17 9.44 -7.74
CA ALA A 122 18.58 10.83 -7.64
C ALA A 122 17.38 11.78 -7.41
N VAL A 123 16.30 11.57 -8.16
CA VAL A 123 15.06 12.36 -8.03
C VAL A 123 14.38 12.15 -6.67
N LEU A 124 14.47 10.95 -6.08
CA LEU A 124 13.91 10.68 -4.75
C LEU A 124 14.83 11.11 -3.61
N ASN A 125 16.14 11.21 -3.85
CA ASN A 125 17.11 11.49 -2.80
C ASN A 125 16.85 12.84 -2.12
N ASN A 126 16.85 12.88 -0.78
CA ASN A 126 16.52 14.06 0.03
C ASN A 126 15.10 14.60 -0.14
N ALA A 127 14.19 13.88 -0.80
CA ALA A 127 12.78 14.20 -0.75
C ALA A 127 12.19 13.88 0.63
N TYR A 128 11.05 14.49 0.97
CA TYR A 128 10.23 14.09 2.11
C TYR A 128 9.02 13.32 1.60
N TYR A 129 8.89 12.08 2.04
CA TYR A 129 7.71 11.23 1.82
C TYR A 129 6.55 11.69 2.70
N LEU A 130 5.36 11.73 2.11
CA LEU A 130 4.12 12.04 2.81
C LEU A 130 3.51 10.76 3.40
N GLU A 131 3.95 10.44 4.62
CA GLU A 131 3.45 9.29 5.37
C GLU A 131 1.91 9.33 5.50
N ASN A 132 1.29 8.16 5.36
CA ASN A 132 -0.17 7.95 5.42
C ASN A 132 -0.99 8.72 4.37
N LEU A 133 -0.35 9.36 3.39
CA LEU A 133 -1.01 10.02 2.26
C LEU A 133 -0.63 9.30 0.96
N HIS A 134 -1.15 8.09 0.78
CA HIS A 134 -1.04 7.32 -0.47
C HIS A 134 -2.42 6.78 -0.82
N PHE A 135 -2.72 6.70 -2.12
CA PHE A 135 -4.05 6.33 -2.61
C PHE A 135 -3.93 5.48 -3.86
N THR A 136 -4.92 4.61 -4.08
CA THR A 136 -5.11 3.98 -5.39
C THR A 136 -5.97 4.90 -6.28
N ILE A 137 -5.37 5.48 -7.32
CA ILE A 137 -6.02 6.42 -8.23
C ILE A 137 -5.98 5.84 -9.64
N GLU A 138 -7.14 5.61 -10.26
CA GLU A 138 -7.24 5.02 -11.61
C GLU A 138 -6.45 3.70 -11.76
N GLY A 139 -6.47 2.87 -10.71
CA GLY A 139 -5.73 1.60 -10.68
C GLY A 139 -4.22 1.74 -10.43
N LYS A 140 -3.72 2.95 -10.19
CA LYS A 140 -2.32 3.20 -9.82
C LYS A 140 -2.18 3.38 -8.32
N ASP A 141 -1.22 2.69 -7.71
CA ASP A 141 -0.74 2.94 -6.36
C ASP A 141 0.13 4.21 -6.36
N THR A 142 -0.44 5.30 -5.85
CA THR A 142 0.14 6.65 -5.94
C THR A 142 0.73 7.09 -4.62
N HIS A 143 2.03 7.39 -4.63
CA HIS A 143 2.79 7.91 -3.51
C HIS A 143 3.28 9.34 -3.77
N TYR A 144 3.30 10.17 -2.72
CA TYR A 144 3.65 11.58 -2.83
C TYR A 144 4.90 11.93 -2.02
N PHE A 145 5.75 12.73 -2.64
CA PHE A 145 7.00 13.23 -2.09
C PHE A 145 7.13 14.73 -2.38
N ILE A 146 7.88 15.43 -1.54
CA ILE A 146 8.17 16.84 -1.72
C ILE A 146 9.67 17.12 -1.64
N LYS A 147 10.14 18.04 -2.48
CA LYS A 147 11.46 18.67 -2.37
C LYS A 147 11.31 20.18 -2.25
N THR A 148 11.93 20.75 -1.24
CA THR A 148 11.97 22.21 -1.04
C THR A 148 13.07 22.88 -1.88
N THR A 149 13.98 22.08 -2.44
CA THR A 149 15.03 22.52 -3.35
C THR A 149 14.49 22.79 -4.74
N SER A 150 15.32 23.43 -5.56
CA SER A 150 15.03 23.71 -6.95
C SER A 150 14.96 22.42 -7.79
N PRO A 151 14.01 22.28 -8.75
CA PRO A 151 13.87 21.08 -9.58
C PRO A 151 14.96 20.92 -10.64
N GLU A 152 15.75 21.95 -10.95
CA GLU A 152 16.63 22.03 -12.11
C GLU A 152 17.70 20.92 -12.15
N SER A 153 18.24 20.55 -10.99
CA SER A 153 19.20 19.44 -10.89
C SER A 153 18.56 18.09 -11.27
N ASP A 154 17.35 17.84 -10.77
CA ASP A 154 16.63 16.60 -11.00
C ASP A 154 16.08 16.52 -12.44
N LEU A 155 15.58 17.64 -12.96
CA LEU A 155 15.15 17.76 -14.37
C LEU A 155 16.32 17.63 -15.35
N GLY A 156 17.50 18.15 -14.99
CA GLY A 156 18.75 17.96 -15.75
C GLY A 156 19.16 16.49 -15.78
N THR A 157 19.06 15.79 -14.66
CA THR A 157 19.33 14.34 -14.56
C THR A 157 18.38 13.52 -15.43
N LEU A 158 17.10 13.89 -15.47
CA LEU A 158 16.08 13.27 -16.33
C LEU A 158 16.21 13.66 -17.82
N ARG A 159 16.95 14.73 -18.10
CA ARG A 159 16.99 15.41 -19.41
C ARG A 159 15.58 15.68 -19.92
N LEU A 160 14.74 16.26 -19.06
CA LEU A 160 13.33 16.55 -19.35
C LEU A 160 12.90 17.80 -18.58
N THR A 161 12.43 18.83 -19.28
CA THR A 161 11.98 20.10 -18.68
C THR A 161 10.46 20.18 -18.55
N SER A 162 9.72 19.59 -19.49
CA SER A 162 8.25 19.48 -19.45
C SER A 162 7.78 18.32 -20.34
N GLY A 163 6.54 17.88 -20.14
CA GLY A 163 5.93 16.81 -20.94
C GLY A 163 6.26 15.42 -20.42
N ARG A 164 6.15 14.41 -21.29
CA ARG A 164 6.31 13.00 -20.93
C ARG A 164 7.47 12.36 -21.69
N LYS A 165 8.22 11.49 -21.03
CA LYS A 165 9.33 10.72 -21.58
C LYS A 165 9.32 9.30 -21.00
N ALA A 166 9.45 8.29 -21.85
CA ALA A 166 9.75 6.94 -21.41
C ALA A 166 11.28 6.78 -21.29
N LEU A 167 11.74 6.23 -20.17
CA LEU A 167 13.11 5.77 -20.00
C LEU A 167 13.32 4.41 -20.66
N GLU A 168 14.56 3.96 -20.81
CA GLU A 168 14.91 2.76 -21.58
C GLU A 168 14.31 1.48 -21.00
N ASN A 169 14.17 1.41 -19.67
CA ASN A 169 13.58 0.28 -18.97
C ASN A 169 12.04 0.29 -18.93
N GLY A 170 11.40 1.29 -19.56
CA GLY A 170 9.93 1.44 -19.64
C GLY A 170 9.31 2.29 -18.53
N ILE A 171 10.11 2.94 -17.69
CA ILE A 171 9.60 3.93 -16.71
C ILE A 171 9.09 5.15 -17.45
N ASN A 172 7.84 5.52 -17.20
CA ASN A 172 7.25 6.74 -17.73
C ASN A 172 7.52 7.89 -16.75
N VAL A 173 8.16 8.94 -17.23
CA VAL A 173 8.39 10.17 -16.48
C VAL A 173 7.55 11.29 -17.09
N THR A 174 6.75 11.96 -16.29
CA THR A 174 5.97 13.13 -16.70
C THR A 174 6.36 14.32 -15.84
N VAL A 175 6.68 15.44 -16.48
CA VAL A 175 7.05 16.69 -15.81
C VAL A 175 6.01 17.75 -16.17
N SER A 176 5.35 18.28 -15.15
CA SER A 176 4.50 19.46 -15.29
C SER A 176 5.11 20.62 -14.50
N GLN A 177 5.08 21.81 -15.09
CA GLN A 177 5.54 23.03 -14.44
C GLN A 177 4.43 24.07 -14.47
N SER A 178 4.27 24.80 -13.38
CA SER A 178 3.32 25.88 -13.26
C SER A 178 3.94 27.05 -12.51
N THR A 179 3.52 28.27 -12.84
CA THR A 179 3.96 29.47 -12.14
C THR A 179 2.72 30.20 -11.64
N THR A 180 2.63 30.46 -10.35
CA THR A 180 1.53 31.25 -9.78
C THR A 180 2.07 32.29 -8.80
N VAL A 181 1.31 33.35 -8.58
CA VAL A 181 1.64 34.38 -7.59
C VAL A 181 1.00 33.98 -6.27
N VAL A 182 1.82 33.66 -5.27
CA VAL A 182 1.37 33.31 -3.91
C VAL A 182 1.86 34.41 -2.97
N ASN A 183 0.94 35.04 -2.24
CA ASN A 183 1.25 36.14 -1.32
C ASN A 183 2.08 37.27 -1.97
N GLY A 184 1.75 37.64 -3.21
CA GLY A 184 2.44 38.70 -3.97
C GLY A 184 3.82 38.32 -4.51
N ARG A 185 4.28 37.07 -4.31
CA ARG A 185 5.54 36.54 -4.86
C ARG A 185 5.28 35.50 -5.93
N THR A 186 5.96 35.64 -7.07
CA THR A 186 5.95 34.63 -8.12
C THR A 186 6.65 33.36 -7.63
N ARG A 187 5.93 32.24 -7.63
CA ARG A 187 6.42 30.93 -7.20
C ARG A 187 6.30 29.93 -8.36
N ARG A 188 7.39 29.20 -8.62
CA ARG A 188 7.43 28.11 -9.61
C ARG A 188 7.22 26.78 -8.89
N PHE A 189 6.32 25.98 -9.44
CA PHE A 189 6.05 24.62 -9.01
C PHE A 189 6.42 23.68 -10.14
N ALA A 190 7.00 22.54 -9.79
CA ALA A 190 7.17 21.43 -10.70
C ALA A 190 6.61 20.17 -10.04
N ASP A 191 5.98 19.31 -10.82
CA ASP A 191 5.59 17.97 -10.42
C ASP A 191 6.25 16.98 -11.37
N VAL A 192 6.99 16.03 -10.79
CA VAL A 192 7.66 14.95 -11.50
C VAL A 192 6.96 13.65 -11.12
N GLU A 193 6.17 13.10 -12.03
CA GLU A 193 5.56 11.78 -11.91
C GLU A 193 6.51 10.73 -12.52
N MET A 194 6.89 9.73 -11.74
CA MET A 194 7.61 8.54 -12.21
C MET A 194 6.71 7.32 -12.05
N GLN A 195 6.30 6.73 -13.17
CA GLN A 195 5.35 5.63 -13.21
C GLN A 195 5.95 4.38 -13.84
N TYR A 196 5.73 3.22 -13.21
CA TYR A 196 5.99 1.91 -13.80
C TYR A 196 4.89 0.92 -13.42
N GLY A 197 4.21 0.35 -14.42
CA GLY A 197 3.03 -0.48 -14.19
C GLY A 197 1.97 0.27 -13.39
N ALA A 198 1.51 -0.34 -12.29
CA ALA A 198 0.57 0.27 -11.37
C ALA A 198 1.22 1.21 -10.33
N LEU A 199 2.55 1.28 -10.22
CA LEU A 199 3.20 2.17 -9.24
C LEU A 199 3.41 3.56 -9.84
N ALA A 200 3.03 4.61 -9.11
CA ALA A 200 3.25 6.01 -9.47
C ALA A 200 3.83 6.80 -8.28
N LEU A 201 4.98 7.45 -8.49
CA LEU A 201 5.64 8.31 -7.50
C LEU A 201 5.60 9.75 -8.00
N HIS A 202 4.98 10.65 -7.23
CA HIS A 202 4.99 12.09 -7.50
C HIS A 202 6.02 12.77 -6.62
N VAL A 203 6.94 13.53 -7.21
CA VAL A 203 7.86 14.41 -6.48
C VAL A 203 7.52 15.85 -6.85
N ARG A 204 7.01 16.59 -5.86
CA ARG A 204 6.58 17.97 -6.06
C ARG A 204 7.58 18.96 -5.49
N TYR A 205 7.82 20.02 -6.24
CA TYR A 205 8.84 21.03 -5.97
C TYR A 205 8.19 22.39 -5.78
N GLY A 206 8.87 23.24 -4.99
CA GLY A 206 8.48 24.64 -4.83
C GLY A 206 7.23 24.82 -3.98
N MET A 207 6.87 23.87 -3.11
CA MET A 207 5.84 24.02 -2.08
C MET A 207 6.35 23.66 -0.69
N THR A 208 5.59 23.97 0.36
CA THR A 208 5.87 23.46 1.71
C THR A 208 5.19 22.12 1.93
N LEU A 209 5.65 21.38 2.95
CA LEU A 209 5.07 20.08 3.32
C LEU A 209 3.57 20.21 3.61
N ASP A 210 3.17 21.23 4.35
CA ASP A 210 1.77 21.42 4.77
C ASP A 210 0.87 21.85 3.60
N GLU A 211 1.38 22.68 2.70
CA GLU A 211 0.67 23.05 1.47
C GLU A 211 0.37 21.80 0.62
N GLU A 212 1.35 20.90 0.49
CA GLU A 212 1.17 19.68 -0.30
C GLU A 212 0.24 18.68 0.38
N LYS A 213 0.35 18.51 1.70
CA LYS A 213 -0.60 17.70 2.48
C LYS A 213 -2.04 18.19 2.29
N ALA A 214 -2.27 19.48 2.45
CA ALA A 214 -3.59 20.07 2.27
C ALA A 214 -4.13 19.86 0.84
N ARG A 215 -3.26 20.04 -0.18
CA ARG A 215 -3.64 19.82 -1.58
C ARG A 215 -4.05 18.37 -1.84
N ILE A 216 -3.27 17.39 -1.37
CA ILE A 216 -3.55 15.96 -1.58
C ILE A 216 -4.84 15.56 -0.88
N LEU A 217 -5.05 16.02 0.36
CA LEU A 217 -6.27 15.76 1.12
C LEU A 217 -7.51 16.35 0.45
N GLU A 218 -7.41 17.57 -0.09
CA GLU A 218 -8.52 18.18 -0.84
C GLU A 218 -8.82 17.41 -2.13
N GLN A 219 -7.80 16.96 -2.86
CA GLN A 219 -8.01 16.11 -4.04
C GLN A 219 -8.64 14.76 -3.67
N ALA A 220 -8.22 14.15 -2.56
CA ALA A 220 -8.83 12.92 -2.06
C ALA A 220 -10.30 13.15 -1.66
N ARG A 221 -10.61 14.27 -1.02
CA ARG A 221 -11.98 14.68 -0.67
C ARG A 221 -12.85 14.83 -1.91
N GLN A 222 -12.36 15.53 -2.94
CA GLN A 222 -13.09 15.71 -4.19
C GLN A 222 -13.39 14.36 -4.87
N ARG A 223 -12.43 13.44 -4.90
CA ARG A 223 -12.64 12.08 -5.43
C ARG A 223 -13.66 11.30 -4.60
N ALA A 224 -13.57 11.37 -3.28
CA ALA A 224 -14.49 10.70 -2.37
C ALA A 224 -15.94 11.21 -2.55
N LEU A 225 -16.12 12.53 -2.61
CA LEU A 225 -17.42 13.16 -2.82
C LEU A 225 -18.00 12.83 -4.19
N SER A 226 -17.21 12.95 -5.25
CA SER A 226 -17.65 12.59 -6.60
C SER A 226 -18.11 11.14 -6.67
N SER A 227 -17.35 10.22 -6.08
CA SER A 227 -17.69 8.79 -6.05
C SER A 227 -18.91 8.50 -5.16
N ALA A 228 -19.09 9.22 -4.05
CA ALA A 228 -20.25 9.07 -3.18
C ALA A 228 -21.53 9.56 -3.87
N TRP A 229 -21.50 10.74 -4.48
CA TRP A 229 -22.63 11.27 -5.24
C TRP A 229 -22.99 10.40 -6.43
N ALA A 230 -22.00 9.90 -7.19
CA ALA A 230 -22.25 8.99 -8.31
C ALA A 230 -22.91 7.68 -7.87
N ARG A 231 -22.46 7.08 -6.75
CA ARG A 231 -23.10 5.88 -6.18
C ARG A 231 -24.51 6.16 -5.71
N GLU A 232 -24.74 7.29 -5.05
CA GLU A 232 -26.07 7.66 -4.56
C GLU A 232 -27.04 7.91 -5.72
N GLN A 233 -26.59 8.60 -6.77
CA GLN A 233 -27.37 8.79 -7.99
C GLN A 233 -27.73 7.45 -8.64
N GLN A 234 -26.79 6.49 -8.65
CA GLN A 234 -27.03 5.16 -9.21
C GLN A 234 -28.04 4.36 -8.37
N ARG A 235 -27.95 4.39 -7.03
CA ARG A 235 -28.93 3.75 -6.14
C ARG A 235 -30.35 4.25 -6.38
N VAL A 236 -30.52 5.56 -6.47
CA VAL A 236 -31.84 6.17 -6.75
C VAL A 236 -32.33 5.78 -8.14
N ARG A 237 -31.45 5.62 -9.12
CA ARG A 237 -31.80 5.12 -10.46
C ARG A 237 -32.26 3.66 -10.43
N ASP A 238 -31.63 2.83 -9.60
CA ASP A 238 -31.93 1.40 -9.47
C ASP A 238 -33.13 1.12 -8.54
N GLY A 239 -33.68 2.16 -7.91
CA GLY A 239 -34.81 2.05 -6.97
C GLY A 239 -34.40 1.49 -5.60
N GLU A 240 -33.11 1.44 -5.30
CA GLU A 240 -32.58 1.03 -4.00
C GLU A 240 -32.82 2.13 -2.94
N GLU A 241 -32.81 1.73 -1.67
CA GLU A 241 -32.76 2.71 -0.58
C GLU A 241 -31.42 3.46 -0.64
N GLY A 242 -31.52 4.79 -0.76
CA GLY A 242 -30.36 5.67 -0.71
C GLY A 242 -29.67 5.64 0.65
N ALA A 243 -28.45 6.18 0.74
CA ALA A 243 -27.77 6.37 2.02
C ALA A 243 -28.56 7.30 2.98
N ARG A 244 -29.50 8.08 2.43
CA ARG A 244 -30.45 8.93 3.15
C ARG A 244 -31.83 8.83 2.51
N LEU A 245 -32.86 9.12 3.30
CA LEU A 245 -34.22 9.32 2.81
C LEU A 245 -34.32 10.64 2.02
N TRP A 246 -34.40 10.53 0.70
CA TRP A 246 -34.65 11.64 -0.21
C TRP A 246 -36.15 11.80 -0.48
N THR A 247 -36.63 13.03 -0.48
CA THR A 247 -37.97 13.37 -1.01
C THR A 247 -38.01 13.17 -2.53
N GLU A 248 -39.21 13.04 -3.10
CA GLU A 248 -39.36 12.88 -4.56
C GLU A 248 -38.78 14.06 -5.37
N GLY A 249 -38.81 15.28 -4.82
CA GLY A 249 -38.17 16.44 -5.42
C GLY A 249 -36.64 16.34 -5.43
N GLU A 250 -36.05 15.95 -4.30
CA GLU A 250 -34.61 15.75 -4.15
C GLU A 250 -34.11 14.59 -5.02
N LYS A 251 -34.87 13.49 -5.13
CA LYS A 251 -34.56 12.38 -6.05
C LYS A 251 -34.46 12.86 -7.49
N ARG A 252 -35.43 13.65 -7.97
CA ARG A 252 -35.39 14.24 -9.32
C ARG A 252 -34.18 15.15 -9.52
N GLN A 253 -33.85 15.95 -8.50
CA GLN A 253 -32.66 16.80 -8.53
C GLN A 253 -31.36 15.98 -8.59
N LEU A 254 -31.25 14.93 -7.78
CA LEU A 254 -30.10 14.04 -7.77
C LEU A 254 -29.93 13.33 -9.13
N LEU A 255 -31.02 12.83 -9.72
CA LEU A 255 -30.97 12.16 -11.03
C LEU A 255 -30.56 13.11 -12.16
N SER A 256 -30.96 14.38 -12.10
CA SER A 256 -30.67 15.38 -13.14
C SER A 256 -29.32 16.07 -12.99
N ALA A 257 -28.94 16.46 -11.77
CA ALA A 257 -27.76 17.28 -11.49
C ALA A 257 -26.60 16.49 -10.84
N GLY A 258 -26.82 15.23 -10.46
CA GLY A 258 -25.84 14.39 -9.76
C GLY A 258 -25.59 14.79 -8.31
N LYS A 259 -26.29 15.81 -7.80
CA LYS A 259 -26.22 16.30 -6.42
C LYS A 259 -27.53 16.96 -6.02
N VAL A 260 -27.75 17.09 -4.71
CA VAL A 260 -28.93 17.78 -4.15
C VAL A 260 -28.48 19.12 -3.56
N GLN A 261 -29.19 20.20 -3.87
CA GLN A 261 -28.84 21.52 -3.36
C GLN A 261 -29.07 21.59 -1.84
N GLY A 262 -28.12 22.19 -1.13
CA GLY A 262 -28.15 22.29 0.34
C GLY A 262 -27.57 21.08 1.08
N TYR A 263 -27.17 20.03 0.35
CA TYR A 263 -26.51 18.85 0.92
C TYR A 263 -25.05 18.78 0.50
N ASP A 264 -24.20 18.35 1.43
CA ASP A 264 -22.79 18.08 1.20
C ASP A 264 -22.39 16.76 1.89
N GLY A 265 -21.27 16.18 1.47
CA GLY A 265 -20.73 14.97 2.06
C GLY A 265 -19.66 15.28 3.11
N TYR A 266 -19.70 14.53 4.21
CA TYR A 266 -18.77 14.66 5.32
C TYR A 266 -18.14 13.31 5.63
N TYR A 267 -16.91 13.34 6.14
CA TYR A 267 -16.24 12.14 6.64
C TYR A 267 -16.91 11.68 7.94
N VAL A 268 -17.20 10.38 8.03
CA VAL A 268 -17.75 9.76 9.24
C VAL A 268 -16.65 9.44 10.25
N LEU A 269 -15.48 9.03 9.76
CA LEU A 269 -14.28 8.77 10.56
C LEU A 269 -13.33 9.96 10.40
N SER A 270 -12.84 10.48 11.52
CA SER A 270 -11.86 11.59 11.60
C SER A 270 -10.43 11.10 11.63
#